data_AF-A0A382CRQ1-F1
#
_entry.id   AF-A0A382CRQ1-F1
#
_cell.length_a   1.000
_cell.length_b   1.000
_cell.length_c   1.000
_cell.angle_alpha   90.00
_cell.angle_beta   90.00
_cell.angle_gamma   90.00
#
_symmetry.space_group_name_H-M   'P 1'
#
loop_
_entity.id
_entity.type
_entity.pdbx_description
1 polymer ?
#
loop_
_entity_poly.entity_id
_entity_poly.type
_entity_poly.pdbx_seq_one_letter_code
_entity_poly.pdbx_strand_id
1 'polypeptide(L)'
;MTEPNWSHVRYQPIDYQSISYYAAPKDADDGPKSLDEVDPKLLETYEKLGIPLHERARLAGVAVDAVFDSVSVATTFKEKLAGAGVIFCPFSEAVREYPDLVEQYLGSVVPLRDNFFASLNSAVFSDGSFVYVPKG
;
A
#
# COMPACT_ATOMS: atom_id res chain seq x y z
N MET A 1 24.91 -2.82 4.72
CA MET A 1 24.62 -4.26 4.51
C MET A 1 24.84 -4.56 3.04
N THR A 2 25.07 -5.81 2.66
CA THR A 2 25.29 -6.21 1.27
C THR A 2 24.02 -6.83 0.70
N GLU A 3 23.69 -6.53 -0.56
CA GLU A 3 22.54 -7.14 -1.25
C GLU A 3 22.74 -8.67 -1.38
N PRO A 4 21.73 -9.49 -1.04
CA PRO A 4 21.84 -10.95 -1.12
C PRO A 4 21.80 -11.45 -2.57
N ASN A 5 22.66 -12.42 -2.92
CA ASN A 5 22.75 -13.02 -4.25
C ASN A 5 22.45 -14.55 -4.27
N TRP A 6 21.99 -15.10 -3.15
CA TRP A 6 21.76 -16.54 -2.98
C TRP A 6 20.48 -17.04 -3.65
N SER A 7 19.57 -16.14 -4.08
CA SER A 7 18.31 -16.53 -4.72
C SER A 7 18.57 -17.13 -6.12
N HIS A 8 17.64 -17.95 -6.59
CA HIS A 8 17.69 -18.50 -7.96
C HIS A 8 17.30 -17.47 -9.03
N VAL A 9 16.76 -16.32 -8.62
CA VAL A 9 16.38 -15.25 -9.52
C VAL A 9 17.65 -14.58 -10.06
N ARG A 10 17.63 -14.24 -11.35
CA ARG A 10 18.73 -13.56 -12.03
C ARG A 10 18.19 -12.26 -12.62
N TYR A 11 18.74 -11.15 -12.17
CA TYR A 11 18.41 -9.80 -12.63
C TYR A 11 19.68 -8.97 -12.73
N GLN A 12 19.63 -7.89 -13.52
CA GLN A 12 20.74 -6.94 -13.60
C GLN A 12 20.87 -6.17 -12.28
N PRO A 13 22.08 -5.76 -11.87
CA PRO A 13 22.27 -4.96 -10.67
C PRO A 13 21.32 -3.76 -10.62
N ILE A 14 20.68 -3.55 -9.47
CA ILE A 14 19.73 -2.47 -9.27
C ILE A 14 20.48 -1.26 -8.73
N ASP A 15 20.36 -0.11 -9.39
CA ASP A 15 20.79 1.16 -8.83
C ASP A 15 19.71 1.72 -7.91
N TYR A 16 19.76 1.32 -6.64
CA TYR A 16 18.82 1.76 -5.60
C TYR A 16 18.82 3.28 -5.36
N GLN A 17 19.86 4.01 -5.77
CA GLN A 17 19.93 5.47 -5.60
C GLN A 17 19.23 6.23 -6.73
N SER A 18 19.02 5.57 -7.87
CA SER A 18 18.31 6.14 -9.03
C SER A 18 16.78 6.00 -8.97
N ILE A 19 16.26 5.24 -7.99
CA ILE A 19 14.83 4.89 -7.89
C ILE A 19 14.05 6.04 -7.24
N SER A 20 12.90 6.38 -7.82
CA SER A 20 11.89 7.20 -7.14
C SER A 20 11.01 6.31 -6.26
N TYR A 21 11.23 6.37 -4.94
CA TYR A 21 10.48 5.55 -3.96
C TYR A 21 9.09 6.10 -3.62
N TYR A 22 8.83 7.34 -4.01
CA TYR A 22 7.54 7.98 -3.86
C TYR A 22 7.05 8.45 -5.22
N ALA A 23 5.82 8.08 -5.55
CA ALA A 23 5.05 8.60 -6.65
C ALA A 23 3.61 8.72 -6.13
N ALA A 24 3.01 9.89 -6.33
CA ALA A 24 1.62 10.15 -5.99
C ALA A 24 0.87 10.60 -7.25
N PRO A 25 -0.40 10.22 -7.39
CA PRO A 25 -1.26 10.78 -8.42
C PRO A 25 -1.30 12.30 -8.31
N LYS A 26 -1.41 12.98 -9.45
CA LYS A 26 -1.80 14.40 -9.47
C LYS A 26 -3.26 14.52 -8.99
N ASP A 27 -3.64 15.71 -8.54
CA ASP A 27 -4.86 16.05 -7.80
C ASP A 27 -6.11 15.21 -8.16
N ALA A 28 -6.99 14.98 -7.18
CA ALA A 28 -8.22 14.17 -7.32
C ALA A 28 -9.18 14.65 -8.43
N ASP A 29 -9.00 15.86 -8.94
CA ASP A 29 -9.73 16.43 -10.08
C ASP A 29 -9.29 15.84 -11.45
N ASP A 30 -8.12 15.19 -11.51
CA ASP A 30 -7.50 14.59 -12.70
C ASP A 30 -7.75 13.06 -12.80
N GLY A 31 -8.57 12.50 -11.92
CA GLY A 31 -8.97 11.09 -11.95
C GLY A 31 -10.06 10.81 -13.01
N PRO A 32 -10.02 9.65 -13.70
CA PRO A 32 -11.05 9.28 -14.68
C PRO A 32 -12.42 9.17 -14.00
N LYS A 33 -13.40 9.92 -14.51
CA LYS A 33 -14.78 10.00 -14.00
C LYS A 33 -15.63 8.81 -14.42
N SER A 34 -15.11 7.97 -15.32
CA SER A 34 -15.75 6.76 -15.80
C SER A 34 -14.72 5.71 -16.23
N LEU A 35 -15.15 4.45 -16.33
CA LEU A 35 -14.37 3.33 -16.88
C LEU A 35 -13.78 3.64 -18.27
N ASP A 36 -14.46 4.47 -19.06
CA ASP A 36 -14.08 4.81 -20.42
C ASP A 36 -12.91 5.82 -20.48
N GLU A 37 -12.63 6.51 -19.37
CA GLU A 37 -11.50 7.44 -19.22
C GLU A 37 -10.23 6.75 -18.68
N VAL A 38 -10.33 5.46 -18.32
CA VAL A 38 -9.20 4.67 -17.80
C VAL A 38 -8.28 4.23 -18.95
N ASP A 39 -6.97 4.37 -18.77
CA ASP A 39 -5.97 3.91 -19.74
C ASP A 39 -6.20 2.42 -20.10
N PRO A 40 -6.34 2.07 -21.39
CA PRO A 40 -6.55 0.69 -21.84
C PRO A 40 -5.53 -0.31 -21.30
N LYS A 41 -4.28 0.10 -21.08
CA LYS A 41 -3.20 -0.74 -20.54
C LYS A 41 -3.46 -1.14 -19.08
N LEU A 42 -4.13 -0.27 -18.34
CA LEU A 42 -4.50 -0.45 -16.96
C LEU A 42 -5.63 -1.50 -16.84
N LEU A 43 -6.61 -1.43 -17.74
CA LEU A 43 -7.66 -2.44 -17.90
C LEU A 43 -7.10 -3.81 -18.31
N GLU A 44 -6.16 -3.86 -19.25
CA GLU A 44 -5.48 -5.09 -19.67
C GLU A 44 -4.68 -5.72 -18.51
N THR A 45 -4.04 -4.87 -17.69
CA THR A 45 -3.30 -5.32 -16.50
C THR A 45 -4.23 -5.94 -15.47
N TYR A 46 -5.40 -5.35 -15.21
CA TYR A 46 -6.41 -5.92 -14.31
C TYR A 46 -6.99 -7.23 -14.82
N GLU A 47 -7.11 -7.38 -16.14
CA GLU A 47 -7.53 -8.64 -16.75
C GLU A 47 -6.47 -9.73 -16.58
N LYS A 48 -5.20 -9.41 -16.77
CA LYS A 48 -4.08 -10.32 -16.50
C LYS A 48 -3.98 -10.73 -15.03
N LEU A 49 -4.34 -9.83 -14.11
CA LEU A 49 -4.38 -10.10 -12.67
C LEU A 49 -5.63 -10.89 -12.22
N GLY A 50 -6.59 -11.14 -13.12
CA GLY A 50 -7.77 -11.96 -12.82
C GLY A 50 -8.85 -11.25 -11.99
N ILE A 51 -8.85 -9.91 -11.94
CA ILE A 51 -9.79 -9.13 -11.12
C ILE A 51 -11.17 -9.11 -11.80
N PRO A 52 -12.28 -9.50 -11.13
CA PRO A 52 -13.61 -9.60 -11.74
C PRO A 52 -14.18 -8.27 -12.27
N LEU A 53 -14.90 -8.32 -13.39
CA LEU A 53 -15.53 -7.14 -14.05
C LEU A 53 -16.49 -6.34 -13.17
N HIS A 54 -17.20 -6.98 -12.23
CA HIS A 54 -18.08 -6.30 -11.29
C HIS A 54 -17.32 -5.51 -10.22
N GLU A 55 -16.12 -5.98 -9.85
CA GLU A 55 -15.19 -5.18 -9.04
C GLU A 55 -14.62 -4.04 -9.88
N ARG A 56 -14.32 -4.25 -11.18
CA ARG A 56 -13.84 -3.18 -12.09
C ARG A 56 -14.81 -2.02 -12.24
N ALA A 57 -16.12 -2.28 -12.30
CA ALA A 57 -17.16 -1.25 -12.36
C ALA A 57 -17.39 -0.54 -11.04
N ARG A 58 -17.16 -1.22 -9.90
CA ARG A 58 -17.19 -0.61 -8.57
C ARG A 58 -15.91 0.21 -8.31
N LEU A 59 -14.76 -0.26 -8.81
CA LEU A 59 -13.42 0.35 -8.83
C LEU A 59 -13.37 1.69 -9.57
N ALA A 60 -14.20 1.87 -10.60
CA ALA A 60 -14.21 3.07 -11.44
C ALA A 60 -15.21 4.16 -11.02
N GLY A 61 -16.06 3.86 -10.03
CA GLY A 61 -17.03 4.83 -9.46
C GLY A 61 -16.90 5.01 -7.95
N VAL A 62 -16.13 4.16 -7.28
CA VAL A 62 -15.85 4.22 -5.85
C VAL A 62 -14.40 3.78 -5.66
N ALA A 63 -13.63 4.60 -4.95
CA ALA A 63 -12.37 4.27 -4.34
C ALA A 63 -12.34 2.80 -3.86
N VAL A 64 -11.59 1.97 -4.57
CA VAL A 64 -11.32 0.63 -4.11
C VAL A 64 -9.91 0.65 -3.54
N ASP A 65 -9.79 -0.02 -2.39
CA ASP A 65 -8.59 -0.37 -1.63
C ASP A 65 -7.58 -1.21 -2.46
N ALA A 66 -7.40 -0.88 -3.73
CA ALA A 66 -6.19 -1.18 -4.45
C ALA A 66 -5.19 -0.10 -4.04
N VAL A 67 -4.04 -0.51 -3.48
CA VAL A 67 -2.86 0.35 -3.41
C VAL A 67 -2.50 0.70 -4.85
N PHE A 68 -3.01 1.83 -5.32
CA PHE A 68 -2.70 2.41 -6.61
C PHE A 68 -1.73 3.55 -6.31
N ASP A 69 -0.44 3.28 -6.51
CA ASP A 69 0.68 4.09 -6.01
C ASP A 69 0.77 4.20 -4.47
N SER A 70 1.45 5.23 -3.95
CA SER A 70 1.87 5.36 -2.55
C SER A 70 0.74 5.76 -1.58
N VAL A 71 -0.54 5.69 -1.96
CA VAL A 71 -1.67 6.19 -1.15
C VAL A 71 -2.86 5.24 -1.21
N SER A 72 -3.42 4.92 -0.04
CA SER A 72 -4.61 4.10 0.10
C SER A 72 -5.90 4.94 -0.01
N VAL A 73 -6.84 4.55 -0.87
CA VAL A 73 -8.11 5.28 -1.06
C VAL A 73 -9.29 4.48 -0.46
N ALA A 74 -9.70 4.91 0.74
CA ALA A 74 -10.98 4.66 1.43
C ALA A 74 -11.51 3.21 1.62
N THR A 75 -11.42 2.70 2.85
CA THR A 75 -11.99 1.40 3.27
C THR A 75 -13.49 1.44 3.58
N THR A 76 -14.30 0.67 2.84
CA THR A 76 -15.79 0.58 3.00
C THR A 76 -16.26 -0.01 4.35
N PHE A 77 -15.37 -0.62 5.15
CA PHE A 77 -15.72 -1.26 6.44
C PHE A 77 -15.34 -0.47 7.70
N LYS A 78 -14.80 0.75 7.54
CA LYS A 78 -14.24 1.55 8.64
C LYS A 78 -15.24 1.78 9.78
N GLU A 79 -16.50 2.11 9.47
CA GLU A 79 -17.52 2.42 10.50
C GLU A 79 -17.93 1.20 11.33
N LYS A 80 -18.12 0.04 10.69
CA LYS A 80 -18.50 -1.20 11.40
C LYS A 80 -17.36 -1.70 12.29
N LEU A 81 -16.13 -1.62 11.80
CA LEU A 81 -14.93 -2.01 12.54
C LEU A 81 -14.68 -1.07 13.71
N ALA A 82 -14.83 0.25 13.48
CA ALA A 82 -14.74 1.26 14.54
C ALA A 82 -15.80 1.02 15.63
N GLY A 83 -17.01 0.59 15.27
CA GLY A 83 -18.06 0.21 16.24
C GLY A 83 -17.66 -0.96 17.17
N ALA A 84 -16.74 -1.82 16.74
CA ALA A 84 -16.14 -2.88 17.56
C ALA A 84 -14.80 -2.47 18.20
N GLY A 85 -14.38 -1.21 18.06
CA GLY A 85 -13.10 -0.69 18.53
C GLY A 85 -11.89 -1.11 17.70
N VAL A 86 -12.10 -1.75 16.54
CA VAL A 86 -11.03 -2.17 15.62
C VAL A 86 -10.55 -0.97 14.81
N ILE A 87 -9.25 -0.76 14.77
CA ILE A 87 -8.61 0.24 13.91
C ILE A 87 -8.17 -0.48 12.65
N PHE A 88 -8.70 -0.06 11.50
CA PHE A 88 -8.23 -0.48 10.19
C PHE A 88 -8.12 0.73 9.29
N CYS A 89 -6.89 1.13 9.00
CA CYS A 89 -6.61 2.33 8.21
C CYS A 89 -5.26 2.22 7.50
N PRO A 90 -4.96 3.15 6.57
CA PRO A 90 -3.63 3.26 5.97
C PRO A 90 -2.57 3.53 7.04
N PHE A 91 -1.36 3.00 6.86
CA PHE A 91 -0.27 3.20 7.81
C PHE A 91 0.08 4.68 7.97
N SER A 92 0.05 5.43 6.88
CA SER A 92 0.24 6.89 6.88
C SER A 92 -0.77 7.65 7.76
N GLU A 93 -2.01 7.16 7.86
CA GLU A 93 -3.03 7.66 8.79
C GLU A 93 -2.72 7.21 10.22
N ALA A 94 -2.37 5.92 10.41
CA ALA A 94 -2.10 5.35 11.72
C ALA A 94 -0.93 6.02 12.46
N VAL A 95 0.13 6.40 11.76
CA VAL A 95 1.27 7.13 12.35
C VAL A 95 0.84 8.49 12.90
N ARG A 96 -0.14 9.14 12.28
CA ARG A 96 -0.63 10.47 12.68
C ARG A 96 -1.66 10.38 13.80
N GLU A 97 -2.59 9.43 13.70
CA GLU A 97 -3.72 9.30 14.61
C GLU A 97 -3.42 8.43 15.85
N TYR A 98 -2.56 7.42 15.71
CA TYR A 98 -2.24 6.43 16.75
C TYR A 98 -0.71 6.24 16.93
N PRO A 99 0.09 7.32 17.11
CA PRO A 99 1.54 7.24 17.15
C PRO A 99 2.06 6.32 18.26
N ASP A 100 1.50 6.38 19.46
CA ASP A 100 1.92 5.56 20.61
C ASP A 100 1.78 4.06 20.32
N LEU A 101 0.70 3.69 19.63
CA LEU A 101 0.39 2.31 19.29
C LEU A 101 1.31 1.80 18.18
N VAL A 102 1.58 2.65 17.19
CA VAL A 102 2.55 2.33 16.13
C VAL A 102 3.95 2.18 16.72
N GLU A 103 4.40 3.12 17.55
CA GLU A 103 5.73 3.09 18.18
C GLU A 103 5.92 1.84 19.05
N GLN A 104 4.88 1.40 19.76
CA GLN A 104 4.93 0.20 20.59
C GLN A 104 5.23 -1.08 19.78
N TYR A 105 4.74 -1.19 18.54
CA TYR A 105 4.80 -2.45 17.78
C TYR A 105 5.70 -2.41 16.54
N LEU A 106 5.93 -1.24 15.95
CA LEU A 106 6.72 -1.12 14.73
C LEU A 106 8.15 -1.61 14.96
N GLY A 107 8.63 -2.52 14.10
CA GLY A 107 9.97 -3.07 14.19
C GLY A 107 10.18 -4.15 15.27
N SER A 108 9.14 -4.51 16.04
CA SER A 108 9.25 -5.53 17.10
C SER A 108 9.48 -6.95 16.55
N VAL A 109 8.85 -7.29 15.43
CA VAL A 109 8.97 -8.61 14.76
C VAL A 109 10.01 -8.59 13.65
N VAL A 110 10.05 -7.52 12.86
CA VAL A 110 11.04 -7.31 11.79
C VAL A 110 11.85 -6.06 12.12
N PRO A 111 13.01 -6.20 12.79
CA PRO A 111 13.84 -5.06 13.16
C PRO A 111 14.38 -4.29 11.96
N LEU A 112 14.71 -3.02 12.17
CA LEU A 112 15.25 -2.11 11.16
C LEU A 112 16.50 -2.64 10.44
N ARG A 113 17.24 -3.55 11.07
CA ARG A 113 18.51 -4.12 10.55
C ARG A 113 18.42 -5.64 10.34
N ASP A 114 17.21 -6.17 10.20
CA ASP A 114 16.97 -7.61 10.02
C ASP A 114 17.72 -8.16 8.81
N ASN A 115 17.52 -7.53 7.65
CA ASN A 115 18.22 -7.86 6.41
C ASN A 115 18.34 -6.61 5.51
N PHE A 116 19.02 -6.77 4.37
CA PHE A 116 19.23 -5.68 3.40
C PHE A 116 17.92 -5.02 2.96
N PHE A 117 16.92 -5.82 2.57
CA PHE A 117 15.64 -5.31 2.07
C PHE A 117 14.74 -4.77 3.17
N ALA A 118 14.76 -5.38 4.36
CA ALA A 118 14.06 -4.83 5.52
C ALA A 118 14.61 -3.45 5.92
N SER A 119 15.94 -3.29 5.88
CA SER A 119 16.58 -1.99 6.16
C SER A 119 16.21 -0.94 5.12
N LEU A 120 16.21 -1.33 3.83
CA LEU A 120 15.79 -0.44 2.75
C LEU A 120 14.32 -0.06 2.90
N ASN A 121 13.43 -1.04 3.07
CA ASN A 121 12.00 -0.81 3.27
C ASN A 121 11.75 0.14 4.45
N SER A 122 12.39 -0.08 5.59
CA SER A 122 12.23 0.77 6.77
C SER A 122 12.60 2.24 6.54
N ALA A 123 13.47 2.53 5.58
CA ALA A 123 13.92 3.89 5.27
C ALA A 123 13.05 4.59 4.21
N VAL A 124 12.45 3.84 3.29
CA VAL A 124 11.81 4.39 2.09
C VAL A 124 10.33 4.03 1.91
N PHE A 125 9.73 3.27 2.84
CA PHE A 125 8.32 2.93 2.75
C PHE A 125 7.45 4.20 2.83
N SER A 126 6.39 4.24 2.03
CA SER A 126 5.50 5.40 1.93
C SER A 126 4.16 5.16 2.63
N ASP A 127 3.61 3.96 2.48
CA ASP A 127 2.32 3.59 3.06
C ASP A 127 2.25 2.07 3.26
N GLY A 128 1.16 1.61 3.88
CA GLY A 128 0.88 0.22 4.17
C GLY A 128 -0.50 0.08 4.83
N SER A 129 -0.79 -1.07 5.42
CA SER A 129 -2.04 -1.26 6.18
C SER A 129 -1.73 -1.37 7.66
N PHE A 130 -2.48 -0.64 8.48
CA PHE A 130 -2.44 -0.76 9.93
C PHE A 130 -3.74 -1.40 10.44
N VAL A 131 -3.60 -2.44 11.24
CA VAL A 131 -4.72 -3.16 11.86
C VAL A 131 -4.43 -3.31 13.35
N TYR A 132 -5.37 -2.86 14.18
CA TYR A 132 -5.37 -3.12 15.61
C TYR A 132 -6.73 -3.62 16.08
N VAL A 133 -6.72 -4.71 16.84
CA VAL A 133 -7.90 -5.30 17.44
C VAL A 133 -7.78 -5.16 18.96
N PRO A 134 -8.71 -4.45 19.64
CA PRO A 134 -8.65 -4.27 21.08
C PRO A 134 -8.89 -5.60 21.80
N LYS A 135 -8.48 -5.66 23.06
CA LYS A 135 -8.81 -6.80 23.93
C LYS A 135 -10.33 -6.86 24.10
N GLY A 136 -10.89 -8.06 23.94
CA GLY A 136 -12.31 -8.35 24.17
C GLY A 136 -12.67 -8.44 25.64
#